data_AF-A0A7S0ZCR6-F1
#
_entry.id   AF-A0A7S0ZCR6-F1
#
_cell.length_a   1.000
_cell.length_b   1.000
_cell.length_c   1.000
_cell.angle_alpha   90.00
_cell.angle_beta   90.00
_cell.angle_gamma   90.00
#
_symmetry.space_group_name_H-M   'P 1'
#
loop_
_entity.id
_entity.type
_entity.pdbx_description
1 polymer ?
#
loop_
_entity_poly.entity_id
_entity_poly.type
_entity_poly.pdbx_seq_one_letter_code
_entity_poly.pdbx_strand_id
1 'polypeptide(L)'
;MYEKVSFKSQVAEIAKPVENNFIVAKDVDVIEPKKASKVKVAASFGRYHHKMESDVIVQDGILDNFRNCVRDVLPEDSLLSHNYLVTDTIVDELYGEHVLKEMLAAKLNVTKLVVPAETSDESGESSTEMHKTLGVLSGLIDQVLDGGIDKHSCIISLGGGVVNNLCGFLASTLYRGIKLVHITTTMMGQADAAIDFKQAVNHPKGKNLVGAYYPASAIVCDPSTLTTLSDRHILNGLSECIKHAFTQSAELMDYILTGLANLRDTKYLETVVSLTVAHKAPTLTNYHDSDFNEICPQYGHAIGHAVEHL
;
A
#
# COMPACT_ATOMS: atom_id res chain seq x y z
N MET A 1 -7.04 58.23 10.62
CA MET A 1 -8.24 58.39 9.76
C MET A 1 -7.88 57.76 8.44
N TYR A 2 -8.32 56.53 8.19
CA TYR A 2 -7.96 55.79 6.97
C TYR A 2 -9.09 55.96 5.93
N GLU A 3 -8.74 56.48 4.75
CA GLU A 3 -9.62 56.60 3.59
C GLU A 3 -9.83 55.24 2.94
N LYS A 4 -11.09 54.88 2.71
CA LYS A 4 -11.52 53.73 1.92
C LYS A 4 -11.49 54.10 0.44
N VAL A 5 -10.71 53.36 -0.35
CA VAL A 5 -10.86 53.34 -1.82
C VAL A 5 -11.62 52.08 -2.21
N SER A 6 -12.76 52.28 -2.88
CA SER A 6 -13.62 51.26 -3.46
C SER A 6 -13.29 51.11 -4.94
N PHE A 7 -13.16 49.87 -5.42
CA PHE A 7 -13.36 49.56 -6.84
C PHE A 7 -14.31 48.36 -6.97
N LYS A 8 -15.48 48.63 -7.55
CA LYS A 8 -16.39 47.65 -8.15
C LYS A 8 -16.27 47.76 -9.67
N SER A 9 -15.97 46.65 -10.34
CA SER A 9 -16.38 46.37 -11.73
C SER A 9 -16.27 44.85 -11.95
N GLN A 10 -17.39 44.14 -11.90
CA GLN A 10 -18.06 43.58 -13.10
C GLN A 10 -17.21 42.58 -13.89
N VAL A 11 -17.32 41.30 -13.50
CA VAL A 11 -17.59 40.22 -14.47
C VAL A 11 -18.67 39.34 -13.82
N ALA A 12 -19.92 39.62 -14.19
CA ALA A 12 -21.06 38.76 -13.91
C ALA A 12 -21.48 38.18 -15.26
N GLU A 13 -21.37 36.86 -15.38
CA GLU A 13 -22.09 35.94 -16.28
C GLU A 13 -21.16 34.74 -16.53
N ILE A 14 -21.21 33.71 -15.67
CA ILE A 14 -21.40 32.28 -15.99
C ILE A 14 -21.58 31.57 -14.64
N ALA A 15 -22.82 31.43 -14.15
CA ALA A 15 -23.16 30.43 -13.14
C ALA A 15 -24.68 30.23 -13.16
N LYS A 16 -25.16 29.32 -14.03
CA LYS A 16 -26.45 28.66 -13.77
C LYS A 16 -26.21 27.66 -12.63
N PRO A 17 -27.12 27.54 -11.65
CA PRO A 17 -26.96 26.56 -10.59
C PRO A 17 -27.19 25.18 -11.20
N VAL A 18 -26.16 24.34 -11.21
CA VAL A 18 -26.36 22.91 -11.32
C VAL A 18 -26.86 22.47 -9.94
N GLU A 19 -28.12 22.03 -9.86
CA GLU A 19 -28.64 21.29 -8.71
C GLU A 19 -27.81 20.00 -8.58
N ASN A 20 -26.70 20.08 -7.85
CA ASN A 20 -25.98 18.89 -7.43
C ASN A 20 -26.69 18.35 -6.18
N ASN A 21 -27.34 17.20 -6.37
CA ASN A 21 -27.68 16.27 -5.31
C ASN A 21 -26.38 15.79 -4.64
N PHE A 22 -25.85 16.59 -3.70
CA PHE A 22 -24.89 16.10 -2.74
C PHE A 22 -25.66 15.20 -1.76
N ILE A 23 -25.46 13.89 -1.88
CA ILE A 23 -25.74 12.98 -0.77
C ILE A 23 -24.68 13.28 0.28
N VAL A 24 -25.04 14.15 1.23
CA VAL A 24 -24.31 14.25 2.49
C VAL A 24 -24.48 12.90 3.16
N ALA A 25 -23.40 12.12 3.25
CA ALA A 25 -23.36 10.94 4.10
C ALA A 25 -23.51 11.40 5.56
N LYS A 26 -24.76 11.54 6.00
CA LYS A 26 -25.11 11.58 7.41
C LYS A 26 -25.21 10.14 7.88
N ASP A 27 -24.67 9.91 9.07
CA ASP A 27 -24.68 8.66 9.84
C ASP A 27 -23.59 7.66 9.42
N VAL A 28 -22.33 7.98 9.75
CA VAL A 28 -21.34 6.95 10.06
C VAL A 28 -21.51 6.62 11.53
N ASP A 29 -22.22 5.51 11.81
CA ASP A 29 -22.34 4.98 13.16
C ASP A 29 -20.95 4.73 13.75
N VAL A 30 -20.77 5.14 15.01
CA VAL A 30 -19.58 4.92 15.82
C VAL A 30 -19.26 3.43 15.83
N ILE A 31 -18.21 3.03 15.12
CA ILE A 31 -17.76 1.64 15.07
C ILE A 31 -17.03 1.32 16.37
N GLU A 32 -17.70 0.59 17.28
CA GLU A 32 -17.01 -0.06 18.40
C GLU A 32 -16.08 -1.18 17.87
N PRO A 33 -14.85 -1.32 18.40
CA PRO A 33 -13.88 -2.24 17.86
C PRO A 33 -14.15 -3.66 18.37
N LYS A 34 -14.77 -4.53 17.55
CA LYS A 34 -14.71 -6.00 17.71
C LYS A 34 -15.17 -6.78 16.47
N LYS A 35 -14.30 -6.83 15.46
CA LYS A 35 -14.06 -7.90 14.46
C LYS A 35 -13.05 -7.35 13.46
N ALA A 36 -12.13 -8.18 12.95
CA ALA A 36 -11.19 -7.78 11.91
C ALA A 36 -11.91 -6.95 10.82
N SER A 37 -11.40 -5.75 10.56
CA SER A 37 -12.04 -4.84 9.61
C SER A 37 -11.56 -5.20 8.20
N LYS A 38 -12.41 -5.93 7.45
CA LYS A 38 -12.15 -6.21 6.04
C LYS A 38 -12.65 -5.02 5.23
N VAL A 39 -11.74 -4.23 4.66
CA VAL A 39 -12.09 -3.13 3.76
C VAL A 39 -11.93 -3.64 2.33
N LYS A 40 -13.04 -3.64 1.57
CA LYS A 40 -13.04 -4.07 0.17
C LYS A 40 -12.90 -2.86 -0.73
N VAL A 41 -11.84 -2.81 -1.55
CA VAL A 41 -11.51 -1.67 -2.42
C VAL A 41 -11.58 -2.09 -3.88
N ALA A 42 -12.15 -1.22 -4.72
CA ALA A 42 -12.49 -1.51 -6.10
C ALA A 42 -11.94 -0.44 -7.07
N ALA A 43 -10.66 -0.51 -7.43
CA ALA A 43 -10.05 0.38 -8.43
C ALA A 43 -10.20 -0.17 -9.87
N SER A 44 -10.51 0.67 -10.85
CA SER A 44 -10.88 0.24 -12.21
C SER A 44 -9.78 0.48 -13.27
N PHE A 45 -9.17 -0.60 -13.77
CA PHE A 45 -8.44 -0.64 -15.05
C PHE A 45 -8.76 -1.99 -15.74
N GLY A 46 -8.95 -2.02 -17.05
CA GLY A 46 -9.22 -3.29 -17.73
C GLY A 46 -9.19 -3.25 -19.25
N ARG A 47 -8.57 -4.26 -19.85
CA ARG A 47 -8.89 -4.71 -21.21
C ARG A 47 -10.19 -5.52 -21.08
N TYR A 48 -11.31 -4.96 -21.55
CA TYR A 48 -12.66 -5.55 -21.56
C TYR A 48 -13.21 -6.03 -20.21
N HIS A 49 -14.10 -5.23 -19.61
CA HIS A 49 -15.11 -5.58 -18.58
C HIS A 49 -14.70 -6.31 -17.29
N HIS A 50 -13.42 -6.61 -17.05
CA HIS A 50 -12.95 -7.17 -15.79
C HIS A 50 -12.59 -6.06 -14.79
N LYS A 51 -13.41 -5.94 -13.75
CA LYS A 51 -13.12 -5.12 -12.58
C LYS A 51 -12.03 -5.83 -11.76
N MET A 52 -10.89 -5.18 -11.56
CA MET A 52 -9.86 -5.68 -10.65
C MET A 52 -10.19 -5.19 -9.24
N GLU A 53 -10.21 -6.09 -8.26
CA GLU A 53 -10.55 -5.77 -6.87
C GLU A 53 -9.41 -6.24 -5.96
N SER A 54 -9.14 -5.47 -4.93
CA SER A 54 -8.15 -5.80 -3.89
C SER A 54 -8.87 -5.90 -2.55
N ASP A 55 -8.70 -7.02 -1.88
CA ASP A 55 -9.11 -7.15 -0.48
C ASP A 55 -8.00 -6.59 0.42
N VAL A 56 -8.30 -5.52 1.17
CA VAL A 56 -7.39 -4.99 2.18
C VAL A 56 -7.78 -5.55 3.54
N ILE A 57 -6.85 -6.26 4.17
CA ILE A 57 -7.04 -6.95 5.43
C ILE A 57 -6.12 -6.30 6.45
N VAL A 58 -6.72 -5.57 7.40
CA VAL A 58 -5.99 -4.96 8.52
C VAL A 58 -6.35 -5.75 9.77
N GLN A 59 -5.35 -6.43 10.35
CA GLN A 59 -5.54 -7.22 11.56
C GLN A 59 -4.23 -7.39 12.32
N ASP A 60 -4.22 -6.98 13.59
CA ASP A 60 -3.09 -7.19 14.49
C ASP A 60 -2.81 -8.68 14.72
N GLY A 61 -1.55 -9.09 14.53
CA GLY A 61 -1.06 -10.45 14.76
C GLY A 61 -1.58 -11.50 13.77
N ILE A 62 -2.05 -11.09 12.59
CA ILE A 62 -2.53 -12.02 11.56
C ILE A 62 -1.43 -12.97 11.07
N LEU A 63 -0.16 -12.56 11.12
CA LEU A 63 0.96 -13.40 10.68
C LEU A 63 1.25 -14.57 11.65
N ASP A 64 0.99 -14.42 12.95
CA ASP A 64 1.26 -15.45 13.98
C ASP A 64 0.51 -16.77 13.75
N ASN A 65 -0.63 -16.69 13.05
CA ASN A 65 -1.47 -17.84 12.73
C ASN A 65 -1.89 -17.83 11.27
N PHE A 66 -1.00 -17.38 10.38
CA PHE A 66 -1.29 -17.17 8.97
C PHE A 66 -1.89 -18.40 8.28
N ARG A 67 -1.52 -19.62 8.73
CA ARG A 67 -2.08 -20.88 8.21
C ARG A 67 -3.61 -20.95 8.24
N ASN A 68 -4.24 -20.27 9.20
CA ASN A 68 -5.69 -20.33 9.40
C ASN A 68 -6.45 -19.37 8.47
N CYS A 69 -5.82 -18.30 8.02
CA CYS A 69 -6.43 -17.29 7.14
C CYS A 69 -5.86 -17.32 5.72
N VAL A 70 -4.87 -18.16 5.42
CA VAL A 70 -4.20 -18.17 4.10
C VAL A 70 -5.16 -18.37 2.94
N ARG A 71 -6.27 -19.12 3.14
CA ARG A 71 -7.30 -19.33 2.11
C ARG A 71 -8.18 -18.11 1.89
N ASP A 72 -8.26 -17.21 2.86
CA ASP A 72 -8.97 -15.93 2.73
C ASP A 72 -8.08 -14.85 2.08
N VAL A 73 -6.76 -15.08 2.05
CA VAL A 73 -5.75 -14.16 1.50
C VAL A 73 -5.34 -14.55 0.08
N LEU A 74 -5.02 -15.83 -0.17
CA LEU A 74 -4.57 -16.29 -1.48
C LEU A 74 -5.76 -16.57 -2.40
N PRO A 75 -5.66 -16.22 -3.70
CA PRO A 75 -6.63 -16.66 -4.70
C PRO A 75 -6.74 -18.19 -4.77
N GLU A 76 -7.96 -18.70 -4.95
CA GLU A 76 -8.26 -20.14 -4.93
C GLU A 76 -7.41 -20.95 -5.92
N ASP A 77 -7.27 -20.44 -7.15
CA ASP A 77 -6.44 -21.05 -8.19
C ASP A 77 -4.97 -21.22 -7.79
N SER A 78 -4.46 -20.35 -6.90
CA SER A 78 -3.07 -20.36 -6.46
C SER A 78 -2.80 -21.37 -5.34
N LEU A 79 -3.84 -21.91 -4.68
CA LEU A 79 -3.67 -22.82 -3.54
C LEU A 79 -3.02 -24.16 -3.91
N LEU A 80 -3.14 -24.57 -5.17
CA LEU A 80 -2.58 -25.84 -5.68
C LEU A 80 -1.36 -25.65 -6.59
N SER A 81 -1.07 -24.41 -7.00
CA SER A 81 0.09 -24.07 -7.81
C SER A 81 1.35 -23.85 -6.96
N HIS A 82 2.50 -23.81 -7.63
CA HIS A 82 3.76 -23.42 -7.00
C HIS A 82 3.81 -21.89 -6.86
N ASN A 83 3.91 -21.41 -5.62
CA ASN A 83 3.93 -19.98 -5.28
C ASN A 83 5.32 -19.52 -4.84
N TYR A 84 5.53 -18.21 -4.83
CA TYR A 84 6.80 -17.63 -4.39
C TYR A 84 6.60 -16.57 -3.31
N LEU A 85 7.24 -16.77 -2.16
CA LEU A 85 7.34 -15.76 -1.10
C LEU A 85 8.62 -14.95 -1.33
N VAL A 86 8.50 -13.66 -1.61
CA VAL A 86 9.64 -12.78 -1.86
C VAL A 86 9.76 -11.77 -0.73
N THR A 87 10.93 -11.70 -0.10
CA THR A 87 11.24 -10.79 1.02
C THR A 87 12.60 -10.13 0.82
N ASP A 88 12.91 -9.12 1.62
CA ASP A 88 14.29 -8.65 1.77
C ASP A 88 15.00 -9.33 2.96
N THR A 89 16.32 -9.20 3.04
CA THR A 89 17.14 -9.84 4.09
C THR A 89 16.77 -9.41 5.52
N ILE A 90 16.34 -8.17 5.75
CA ILE A 90 16.00 -7.67 7.10
C ILE A 90 14.68 -8.28 7.54
N VAL A 91 13.68 -8.22 6.65
CA VAL A 91 12.34 -8.76 6.92
C VAL A 91 12.39 -10.29 6.97
N ASP A 92 13.30 -10.93 6.24
CA ASP A 92 13.51 -12.38 6.31
C ASP A 92 13.97 -12.83 7.71
N GLU A 93 14.94 -12.12 8.29
CA GLU A 93 15.45 -12.38 9.64
C GLU A 93 14.37 -12.22 10.72
N LEU A 94 13.44 -11.27 10.53
CA LEU A 94 12.38 -10.98 11.49
C LEU A 94 11.17 -11.91 11.36
N TYR A 95 10.70 -12.14 10.13
CA TYR A 95 9.38 -12.73 9.87
C TYR A 95 9.39 -13.85 8.82
N GLY A 96 10.39 -13.91 7.95
CA GLY A 96 10.38 -14.75 6.75
C GLY A 96 10.28 -16.25 7.05
N GLU A 97 11.08 -16.75 7.99
CA GLU A 97 11.02 -18.16 8.41
C GLU A 97 9.67 -18.53 9.05
N HIS A 98 9.11 -17.65 9.88
CA HIS A 98 7.83 -17.90 10.54
C HIS A 98 6.69 -17.96 9.53
N VAL A 99 6.58 -16.96 8.64
CA VAL A 99 5.55 -16.89 7.61
C VAL A 99 5.64 -18.08 6.65
N LEU A 100 6.85 -18.44 6.22
CA LEU A 100 7.07 -19.61 5.37
C LEU A 100 6.57 -20.89 6.06
N LYS A 101 6.88 -21.08 7.34
CA LYS A 101 6.43 -22.24 8.11
C LYS A 101 4.90 -22.30 8.21
N GLU A 102 4.22 -21.17 8.44
CA GLU A 102 2.76 -21.12 8.49
C GLU A 102 2.13 -21.46 7.11
N MET A 103 2.71 -20.97 6.01
CA MET A 103 2.27 -21.32 4.64
C MET A 103 2.45 -22.81 4.35
N LEU A 104 3.59 -23.40 4.72
CA LEU A 104 3.86 -24.83 4.56
C LEU A 104 2.94 -25.68 5.44
N ALA A 105 2.64 -25.24 6.67
CA ALA A 105 1.69 -25.90 7.56
C ALA A 105 0.25 -25.90 6.98
N ALA A 106 -0.09 -24.87 6.20
CA ALA A 106 -1.32 -24.83 5.41
C ALA A 106 -1.28 -25.66 4.12
N LYS A 107 -0.19 -26.39 3.88
CA LYS A 107 0.05 -27.26 2.71
C LYS A 107 0.16 -26.52 1.39
N LEU A 108 0.61 -25.26 1.41
CA LEU A 108 0.96 -24.56 0.18
C LEU A 108 2.29 -25.06 -0.37
N ASN A 109 2.37 -25.19 -1.70
CA ASN A 109 3.65 -25.31 -2.38
C ASN A 109 4.24 -23.90 -2.57
N VAL A 110 5.27 -23.56 -1.80
CA VAL A 110 5.85 -22.22 -1.80
C VAL A 110 7.37 -22.27 -1.70
N THR A 111 8.05 -21.47 -2.52
CA THR A 111 9.50 -21.24 -2.46
C THR A 111 9.78 -19.81 -2.00
N LYS A 112 10.69 -19.65 -1.04
CA LYS A 112 11.12 -18.33 -0.56
C LYS A 112 12.30 -17.82 -1.39
N LEU A 113 12.22 -16.57 -1.83
CA LEU A 113 13.30 -15.82 -2.47
C LEU A 113 13.64 -14.60 -1.61
N VAL A 114 14.93 -14.31 -1.45
CA VAL A 114 15.40 -13.22 -0.60
C VAL A 114 16.20 -12.23 -1.45
N VAL A 115 15.79 -10.96 -1.41
CA VAL A 115 16.45 -9.84 -2.06
C VAL A 115 17.38 -9.16 -1.04
N PRO A 116 18.61 -8.78 -1.40
CA PRO A 116 19.48 -8.08 -0.47
C PRO A 116 18.89 -6.73 -0.03
N ALA A 117 19.05 -6.38 1.25
CA ALA A 117 18.93 -5.01 1.74
C ALA A 117 20.32 -4.48 2.11
N GLU A 118 20.59 -3.20 1.87
CA GLU A 118 21.85 -2.58 2.29
C GLU A 118 21.70 -1.87 3.63
N THR A 119 22.79 -1.77 4.37
CA THR A 119 22.83 -1.29 5.76
C THR A 119 22.73 0.23 5.93
N SER A 120 22.51 0.99 4.87
CA SER A 120 22.47 2.45 4.95
C SER A 120 21.82 3.05 3.71
N ASP A 121 20.54 3.37 3.83
CA ASP A 121 19.93 4.41 3.03
C ASP A 121 20.49 5.80 3.41
N GLU A 122 19.95 6.84 2.80
CA GLU A 122 20.34 8.24 3.00
C GLU A 122 20.18 8.70 4.47
N SER A 123 19.43 7.95 5.28
CA SER A 123 19.23 8.18 6.71
C SER A 123 20.09 7.32 7.64
N GLY A 124 20.89 6.41 7.07
CA GLY A 124 21.67 5.43 7.83
C GLY A 124 20.84 4.25 8.34
N GLU A 125 19.59 4.10 7.87
CA GLU A 125 18.74 2.94 8.16
C GLU A 125 18.80 1.96 7.00
N SER A 126 18.72 0.66 7.28
CA SER A 126 18.87 -0.34 6.22
C SER A 126 17.66 -0.36 5.29
N SER A 127 17.88 -0.40 3.96
CA SER A 127 16.79 -0.37 2.97
C SER A 127 17.10 -1.21 1.73
N THR A 128 16.05 -1.70 1.08
CA THR A 128 16.08 -2.47 -0.17
C THR A 128 16.01 -1.55 -1.41
N GLU A 129 15.87 -0.23 -1.25
CA GLU A 129 15.58 0.69 -2.36
C GLU A 129 16.63 0.64 -3.49
N MET A 130 17.91 0.43 -3.16
CA MET A 130 19.00 0.26 -4.13
C MET A 130 18.86 -1.02 -4.98
N HIS A 131 18.15 -2.02 -4.47
CA HIS A 131 17.89 -3.29 -5.13
C HIS A 131 16.57 -3.29 -5.92
N LYS A 132 15.78 -2.22 -5.85
CA LYS A 132 14.56 -2.06 -6.65
C LYS A 132 14.92 -1.65 -8.09
N THR A 133 15.53 -2.55 -8.84
CA THR A 133 16.09 -2.30 -10.19
C THR A 133 15.67 -3.37 -11.19
N LEU A 134 15.82 -3.07 -12.49
CA LEU A 134 15.61 -4.05 -13.56
C LEU A 134 16.54 -5.27 -13.48
N GLY A 135 17.76 -5.10 -12.96
CA GLY A 135 18.72 -6.21 -12.83
C GLY A 135 18.25 -7.24 -11.80
N VAL A 136 17.81 -6.77 -10.63
CA VAL A 136 17.25 -7.64 -9.58
C VAL A 136 15.95 -8.28 -10.06
N LEU A 137 15.08 -7.52 -10.73
CA LEU A 137 13.86 -8.05 -11.34
C LEU A 137 14.16 -9.20 -12.31
N SER A 138 15.15 -9.03 -13.20
CA SER A 138 15.57 -10.08 -14.14
C SER A 138 16.04 -11.34 -13.41
N GLY A 139 16.87 -11.18 -12.37
CA GLY A 139 17.33 -12.33 -11.58
C GLY A 139 16.21 -13.04 -10.82
N LEU A 140 15.17 -12.32 -10.39
CA LEU A 140 13.97 -12.93 -9.80
C LEU A 140 13.15 -13.68 -10.86
N ILE A 141 13.01 -13.14 -12.07
CA ILE A 141 12.35 -13.81 -13.19
C ILE A 141 13.04 -15.16 -13.48
N ASP A 142 14.37 -15.16 -13.59
CA ASP A 142 15.14 -16.37 -13.86
C ASP A 142 14.91 -17.44 -12.77
N GLN A 143 15.06 -17.07 -11.49
CA GLN A 143 14.84 -17.98 -10.36
C GLN A 143 13.42 -18.56 -10.32
N VAL A 144 12.42 -17.74 -10.62
CA VAL A 144 11.02 -18.15 -10.62
C VAL A 144 10.71 -19.08 -11.80
N LEU A 145 11.25 -18.81 -12.99
CA LEU A 145 11.06 -19.69 -14.15
C LEU A 145 11.79 -21.03 -13.97
N ASP A 146 13.02 -21.01 -13.44
CA ASP A 146 13.81 -22.21 -13.19
C ASP A 146 13.20 -23.09 -12.09
N GLY A 147 12.61 -22.47 -11.06
CA GLY A 147 11.97 -23.17 -9.95
C GLY A 147 10.61 -23.79 -10.29
N GLY A 148 10.02 -23.44 -11.42
CA GLY A 148 8.71 -23.92 -11.86
C GLY A 148 7.58 -22.99 -11.45
N ILE A 149 6.93 -22.38 -12.45
CA ILE A 149 5.78 -21.50 -12.23
C ILE A 149 4.77 -21.64 -13.36
N ASP A 150 3.48 -21.41 -13.06
CA ASP A 150 2.41 -21.40 -14.04
C ASP A 150 1.55 -20.12 -13.94
N LYS A 151 0.51 -20.03 -14.77
CA LYS A 151 -0.40 -18.87 -14.83
C LYS A 151 -1.32 -18.72 -13.60
N HIS A 152 -1.43 -19.76 -12.77
CA HIS A 152 -2.24 -19.80 -11.55
C HIS A 152 -1.42 -19.56 -10.28
N SER A 153 -0.09 -19.67 -10.37
CA SER A 153 0.85 -19.28 -9.34
C SER A 153 0.64 -17.86 -8.81
N CYS A 154 1.08 -17.62 -7.58
CA CYS A 154 1.05 -16.34 -6.90
C CYS A 154 2.45 -15.89 -6.49
N ILE A 155 2.76 -14.61 -6.74
CA ILE A 155 3.86 -13.91 -6.07
C ILE A 155 3.30 -13.29 -4.79
N ILE A 156 3.92 -13.64 -3.67
CA ILE A 156 3.56 -13.16 -2.34
C ILE A 156 4.72 -12.33 -1.84
N SER A 157 4.56 -11.01 -1.73
CA SER A 157 5.60 -10.16 -1.17
C SER A 157 5.47 -10.08 0.34
N LEU A 158 6.57 -10.17 1.08
CA LEU A 158 6.66 -9.91 2.51
C LEU A 158 7.70 -8.81 2.72
N GLY A 159 7.26 -7.60 3.09
CA GLY A 159 8.19 -6.49 3.29
C GLY A 159 7.54 -5.11 3.16
N GLY A 160 8.36 -4.06 3.12
CA GLY A 160 7.87 -2.70 2.87
C GLY A 160 7.52 -2.42 1.41
N GLY A 161 7.13 -1.17 1.14
CA GLY A 161 6.71 -0.71 -0.19
C GLY A 161 7.71 -1.00 -1.32
N VAL A 162 9.01 -1.10 -1.02
CA VAL A 162 10.06 -1.46 -2.00
C VAL A 162 9.89 -2.89 -2.50
N VAL A 163 9.82 -3.86 -1.58
CA VAL A 163 9.61 -5.28 -1.90
C VAL A 163 8.24 -5.46 -2.55
N ASN A 164 7.20 -4.77 -2.05
CA ASN A 164 5.87 -4.80 -2.65
C ASN A 164 5.91 -4.35 -4.12
N ASN A 165 6.55 -3.21 -4.43
CA ASN A 165 6.71 -2.70 -5.79
C ASN A 165 7.45 -3.66 -6.72
N LEU A 166 8.59 -4.19 -6.27
CA LEU A 166 9.40 -5.13 -7.04
C LEU A 166 8.59 -6.40 -7.37
N CYS A 167 7.89 -6.94 -6.38
CA CYS A 167 7.05 -8.13 -6.55
C CYS A 167 5.82 -7.87 -7.42
N GLY A 168 5.22 -6.69 -7.32
CA GLY A 168 4.09 -6.32 -8.16
C GLY A 168 4.49 -6.21 -9.62
N PHE A 169 5.68 -5.64 -9.90
CA PHE A 169 6.18 -5.59 -11.26
C PHE A 169 6.56 -6.99 -11.77
N LEU A 170 7.21 -7.81 -10.95
CA LEU A 170 7.48 -9.23 -11.25
C LEU A 170 6.20 -9.98 -11.64
N ALA A 171 5.17 -9.93 -10.80
CA ALA A 171 3.89 -10.60 -11.05
C ALA A 171 3.19 -10.11 -12.33
N SER A 172 3.31 -8.82 -12.65
CA SER A 172 2.74 -8.25 -13.87
C SER A 172 3.39 -8.76 -15.16
N THR A 173 4.67 -9.15 -15.08
CA THR A 173 5.45 -9.60 -16.26
C THR A 173 5.35 -11.11 -16.51
N LEU A 174 5.28 -11.91 -15.46
CA LEU A 174 5.22 -13.37 -15.56
C LEU A 174 3.87 -13.80 -16.15
N TYR A 175 3.88 -14.65 -17.18
CA TYR A 175 2.68 -15.07 -17.92
C TYR A 175 1.75 -13.91 -18.37
N ARG A 176 2.28 -12.69 -18.52
CA ARG A 176 1.51 -11.45 -18.77
C ARG A 176 0.54 -11.07 -17.65
N GLY A 177 0.86 -11.45 -16.42
CA GLY A 177 0.07 -11.22 -15.23
C GLY A 177 -0.31 -12.53 -14.54
N ILE A 178 0.34 -12.82 -13.41
CA ILE A 178 -0.05 -13.86 -12.45
C ILE A 178 -0.56 -13.24 -11.14
N LYS A 179 -1.08 -14.07 -10.23
CA LYS A 179 -1.64 -13.56 -8.98
C LYS A 179 -0.58 -12.87 -8.11
N LEU A 180 -1.02 -11.87 -7.37
CA LEU A 180 -0.18 -11.06 -6.49
C LEU A 180 -0.87 -10.89 -5.14
N VAL A 181 -0.13 -11.13 -4.06
CA VAL A 181 -0.53 -10.81 -2.69
C VAL A 181 0.57 -9.97 -2.06
N HIS A 182 0.17 -8.87 -1.42
CA HIS A 182 1.08 -8.09 -0.58
C HIS A 182 0.88 -8.44 0.89
N ILE A 183 1.95 -8.77 1.59
CA ILE A 183 2.04 -8.73 3.06
C ILE A 183 3.01 -7.59 3.37
N THR A 184 2.48 -6.50 3.92
CA THR A 184 3.23 -5.26 4.05
C THR A 184 3.61 -4.96 5.49
N THR A 185 4.91 -4.73 5.73
CA THR A 185 5.49 -4.71 7.08
C THR A 185 5.91 -3.32 7.55
N THR A 186 5.74 -2.29 6.72
CA THR A 186 6.07 -0.90 7.08
C THR A 186 4.80 -0.05 7.23
N MET A 187 4.84 0.98 8.08
CA MET A 187 3.70 1.90 8.24
C MET A 187 3.32 2.56 6.91
N MET A 188 4.33 2.99 6.15
CA MET A 188 4.18 3.53 4.80
C MET A 188 3.48 2.54 3.86
N GLY A 189 3.88 1.27 3.89
CA GLY A 189 3.26 0.22 3.07
C GLY A 189 1.81 -0.06 3.48
N GLN A 190 1.56 -0.18 4.79
CA GLN A 190 0.23 -0.49 5.35
C GLN A 190 -0.80 0.62 5.12
N ALA A 191 -0.37 1.88 5.10
CA ALA A 191 -1.26 3.04 4.96
C ALA A 191 -1.35 3.59 3.53
N ASP A 192 -0.30 3.44 2.73
CA ASP A 192 -0.19 4.11 1.44
C ASP A 192 0.39 3.19 0.35
N ALA A 193 1.69 2.89 0.39
CA ALA A 193 2.40 2.36 -0.77
C ALA A 193 1.91 0.98 -1.28
N ALA A 194 1.42 0.09 -0.39
CA ALA A 194 0.84 -1.19 -0.83
C ALA A 194 -0.63 -1.07 -1.22
N ILE A 195 -1.32 -0.03 -0.74
CA ILE A 195 -2.72 0.31 -1.06
C ILE A 195 -2.74 1.13 -2.35
N ASP A 196 -2.18 0.57 -3.41
CA ASP A 196 -2.11 1.17 -4.74
C ASP A 196 -2.01 0.02 -5.77
N PHE A 197 -2.06 0.38 -7.04
CA PHE A 197 -1.82 -0.50 -8.18
C PHE A 197 -0.58 -0.05 -8.97
N LYS A 198 0.10 1.04 -8.57
CA LYS A 198 1.37 1.49 -9.16
C LYS A 198 2.53 0.60 -8.70
N GLN A 199 3.04 -0.24 -9.60
CA GLN A 199 4.18 -1.12 -9.35
C GLN A 199 5.36 -0.69 -10.23
N ALA A 200 6.53 -0.43 -9.65
CA ALA A 200 7.67 0.04 -10.43
C ALA A 200 9.04 -0.37 -9.88
N VAL A 201 10.04 -0.27 -10.76
CA VAL A 201 11.45 -0.30 -10.40
C VAL A 201 12.15 1.00 -10.80
N ASN A 202 13.27 1.26 -10.14
CA ASN A 202 14.14 2.39 -10.42
C ASN A 202 14.97 2.14 -11.69
N HIS A 203 15.21 3.21 -12.43
CA HIS A 203 16.14 3.25 -13.54
C HIS A 203 17.26 4.25 -13.21
N PRO A 204 18.48 4.14 -13.77
CA PRO A 204 19.54 5.15 -13.59
C PRO A 204 19.17 6.60 -14.00
N LYS A 205 18.00 6.79 -14.60
CA LYS A 205 17.46 8.10 -15.00
C LYS A 205 16.38 8.63 -14.04
N GLY A 206 15.95 7.86 -13.05
CA GLY A 206 14.98 8.28 -12.05
C GLY A 206 14.27 7.12 -11.33
N LYS A 207 13.66 7.46 -10.18
CA LYS A 207 12.90 6.51 -9.36
C LYS A 207 11.55 6.18 -9.99
N ASN A 208 11.11 4.92 -9.85
CA ASN A 208 9.79 4.41 -10.28
C ASN A 208 9.42 4.68 -11.77
N LEU A 209 10.38 4.89 -12.67
CA LEU A 209 10.10 5.24 -14.07
C LEU A 209 9.68 4.06 -14.96
N VAL A 210 9.95 2.82 -14.52
CA VAL A 210 9.66 1.60 -15.29
C VAL A 210 8.77 0.70 -14.47
N GLY A 211 7.56 0.44 -14.94
CA GLY A 211 6.57 -0.25 -14.13
C GLY A 211 5.27 -0.59 -14.86
N ALA A 212 4.29 -1.03 -14.09
CA ALA A 212 2.96 -1.38 -14.54
C ALA A 212 1.90 -0.96 -13.51
N TYR A 213 0.69 -0.69 -14.00
CA TYR A 213 -0.50 -0.61 -13.16
C TYR A 213 -1.03 -2.03 -12.94
N TYR A 214 -0.72 -2.62 -11.78
CA TYR A 214 -1.01 -4.00 -11.44
C TYR A 214 -1.45 -4.15 -9.97
N PRO A 215 -2.75 -4.35 -9.70
CA PRO A 215 -3.26 -4.47 -8.34
C PRO A 215 -2.98 -5.85 -7.75
N ALA A 216 -2.71 -5.90 -6.45
CA ALA A 216 -2.71 -7.15 -5.71
C ALA A 216 -4.14 -7.66 -5.51
N SER A 217 -4.33 -8.98 -5.50
CA SER A 217 -5.63 -9.59 -5.16
C SER A 217 -5.97 -9.39 -3.67
N ALA A 218 -4.95 -9.42 -2.81
CA ALA A 218 -5.08 -9.11 -1.40
C ALA A 218 -3.86 -8.32 -0.89
N ILE A 219 -4.10 -7.44 0.07
CA ILE A 219 -3.08 -6.67 0.79
C ILE A 219 -3.31 -6.90 2.28
N VAL A 220 -2.35 -7.54 2.94
CA VAL A 220 -2.36 -7.87 4.35
C VAL A 220 -1.51 -6.86 5.10
N CYS A 221 -2.15 -6.12 6.00
CA CYS A 221 -1.53 -5.17 6.90
C CYS A 221 -1.60 -5.75 8.32
N ASP A 222 -0.43 -6.09 8.88
CA ASP A 222 -0.31 -6.56 10.25
C ASP A 222 0.39 -5.49 11.12
N PRO A 223 -0.37 -4.71 11.92
CA PRO A 223 0.19 -3.71 12.82
C PRO A 223 1.25 -4.25 13.79
N SER A 224 1.26 -5.54 14.11
CA SER A 224 2.28 -6.14 14.98
C SER A 224 3.69 -6.05 14.38
N THR A 225 3.81 -6.04 13.05
CA THR A 225 5.13 -5.91 12.38
C THR A 225 5.74 -4.53 12.58
N LEU A 226 4.91 -3.51 12.86
CA LEU A 226 5.38 -2.14 13.06
C LEU A 226 6.17 -1.99 14.36
N THR A 227 6.01 -2.93 15.32
CA THR A 227 6.72 -2.91 16.60
C THR A 227 8.23 -3.03 16.46
N THR A 228 8.73 -3.60 15.34
CA THR A 228 10.17 -3.73 15.06
C THR A 228 10.75 -2.57 14.26
N LEU A 229 9.92 -1.65 13.74
CA LEU A 229 10.39 -0.49 13.00
C LEU A 229 10.97 0.58 13.92
N SER A 230 11.84 1.43 13.39
CA SER A 230 12.25 2.66 14.07
C SER A 230 11.06 3.61 14.21
N ASP A 231 11.08 4.49 15.23
CA ASP A 231 10.07 5.54 15.36
C ASP A 231 10.06 6.43 14.10
N ARG A 232 11.22 6.63 13.48
CA ARG A 232 11.36 7.37 12.22
C ARG A 232 10.52 6.73 11.10
N HIS A 233 10.60 5.43 10.90
CA HIS A 233 9.81 4.74 9.86
C HIS A 233 8.31 4.74 10.16
N ILE A 234 7.91 4.67 11.43
CA ILE A 234 6.50 4.81 11.82
C ILE A 234 6.01 6.24 11.52
N LEU A 235 6.75 7.25 11.96
CA LEU A 235 6.42 8.66 11.71
C LEU A 235 6.38 9.01 10.23
N ASN A 236 7.29 8.43 9.43
CA ASN A 236 7.28 8.59 7.99
C ASN A 236 5.97 8.08 7.38
N GLY A 237 5.53 6.86 7.73
CA GLY A 237 4.24 6.35 7.26
C GLY A 237 3.03 7.11 7.83
N LEU A 238 3.11 7.62 9.06
CA LEU A 238 2.07 8.48 9.63
C LEU A 238 1.91 9.80 8.87
N SER A 239 2.96 10.30 8.21
CA SER A 239 2.85 11.51 7.39
C SER A 239 1.84 11.35 6.23
N GLU A 240 1.78 10.16 5.63
CA GLU A 240 0.76 9.83 4.61
C GLU A 240 -0.64 9.68 5.21
N CYS A 241 -0.73 9.18 6.44
CA CYS A 241 -2.00 9.14 7.16
C CYS A 241 -2.51 10.56 7.44
N ILE A 242 -1.61 11.47 7.84
CA ILE A 242 -1.89 12.89 8.06
C ILE A 242 -2.30 13.57 6.75
N LYS A 243 -1.70 13.23 5.61
CA LYS A 243 -2.13 13.71 4.28
C LYS A 243 -3.60 13.40 4.04
N HIS A 244 -4.00 12.13 4.20
CA HIS A 244 -5.39 11.70 4.04
C HIS A 244 -6.31 12.33 5.09
N ALA A 245 -5.89 12.41 6.34
CA ALA A 245 -6.65 13.08 7.41
C ALA A 245 -6.92 14.56 7.08
N PHE A 246 -5.88 15.29 6.69
CA PHE A 246 -5.95 16.72 6.41
C PHE A 246 -6.90 17.04 5.26
N THR A 247 -6.94 16.17 4.26
CA THR A 247 -7.71 16.36 3.03
C THR A 247 -9.11 15.74 3.09
N GLN A 248 -9.36 14.80 4.01
CA GLN A 248 -10.55 13.95 3.97
C GLN A 248 -11.28 13.77 5.32
N SER A 249 -10.62 13.95 6.47
CA SER A 249 -11.22 13.64 7.78
C SER A 249 -10.55 14.32 8.97
N ALA A 250 -11.24 15.30 9.57
CA ALA A 250 -10.83 15.93 10.83
C ALA A 250 -10.80 14.94 12.00
N GLU A 251 -11.70 13.95 12.01
CA GLU A 251 -11.74 12.92 13.05
C GLU A 251 -10.51 12.02 13.01
N LEU A 252 -10.05 11.63 11.82
CA LEU A 252 -8.79 10.90 11.66
C LEU A 252 -7.60 11.77 12.10
N MET A 253 -7.62 13.08 11.80
CA MET A 253 -6.56 13.99 12.23
C MET A 253 -6.48 14.04 13.76
N ASP A 254 -7.61 14.25 14.43
CA ASP A 254 -7.66 14.31 15.89
C ASP A 254 -7.21 12.98 16.52
N TYR A 255 -7.62 11.84 15.94
CA TYR A 255 -7.19 10.52 16.41
C TYR A 255 -5.67 10.34 16.29
N ILE A 256 -5.07 10.71 15.15
CA ILE A 256 -3.61 10.65 14.96
C ILE A 256 -2.90 11.55 15.97
N LEU A 257 -3.30 12.82 16.06
CA LEU A 257 -2.61 13.80 16.91
C LEU A 257 -2.68 13.45 18.41
N THR A 258 -3.82 12.94 18.88
CA THR A 258 -3.98 12.52 20.28
C THR A 258 -3.23 11.24 20.61
N GLY A 259 -2.97 10.38 19.62
CA GLY A 259 -2.28 9.11 19.78
C GLY A 259 -0.77 9.14 19.51
N LEU A 260 -0.16 10.29 19.14
CA LEU A 260 1.27 10.38 18.80
C LEU A 260 2.22 9.91 19.92
N ALA A 261 1.80 9.92 21.18
CA ALA A 261 2.61 9.39 22.28
C ALA A 261 2.65 7.83 22.32
N ASN A 262 1.79 7.16 21.54
CA ASN A 262 1.55 5.72 21.59
C ASN A 262 2.03 5.01 20.31
N LEU A 263 3.14 5.44 19.70
CA LEU A 263 3.66 4.86 18.44
C LEU A 263 3.99 3.36 18.50
N ARG A 264 3.96 2.74 19.68
CA ARG A 264 4.22 1.30 19.90
C ARG A 264 2.95 0.51 20.24
N ASP A 265 1.82 1.17 20.39
CA ASP A 265 0.54 0.51 20.62
C ASP A 265 -0.01 0.02 19.27
N THR A 266 -0.01 -1.30 19.07
CA THR A 266 -0.47 -1.92 17.83
C THR A 266 -1.95 -1.67 17.57
N LYS A 267 -2.78 -1.46 18.60
CA LYS A 267 -4.21 -1.16 18.42
C LYS A 267 -4.43 0.26 17.93
N TYR A 268 -3.63 1.20 18.42
CA TYR A 268 -3.61 2.56 17.90
C TYR A 268 -3.21 2.55 16.42
N LEU A 269 -2.11 1.87 16.08
CA LEU A 269 -1.64 1.76 14.70
C LEU A 269 -2.66 1.04 13.79
N GLU A 270 -3.28 -0.05 14.27
CA GLU A 270 -4.35 -0.77 13.57
C GLU A 270 -5.51 0.16 13.22
N THR A 271 -5.93 1.00 14.17
CA THR A 271 -7.02 1.95 13.97
C THR A 271 -6.61 3.04 12.97
N VAL A 272 -5.41 3.61 13.09
CA VAL A 272 -4.91 4.62 12.14
C VAL A 272 -4.84 4.04 10.73
N VAL A 273 -4.27 2.84 10.56
CA VAL A 273 -4.18 2.16 9.25
C VAL A 273 -5.58 1.91 8.69
N SER A 274 -6.49 1.35 9.50
CA SER A 274 -7.85 1.03 9.05
C SER A 274 -8.62 2.27 8.59
N LEU A 275 -8.57 3.37 9.36
CA LEU A 275 -9.21 4.62 9.00
C LEU A 275 -8.56 5.26 7.76
N THR A 276 -7.23 5.24 7.68
CA THR A 276 -6.50 5.78 6.52
C THR A 276 -6.86 5.01 5.25
N VAL A 277 -6.87 3.68 5.31
CA VAL A 277 -7.29 2.81 4.19
C VAL A 277 -8.73 3.13 3.78
N ALA A 278 -9.65 3.32 4.72
CA ALA A 278 -11.05 3.64 4.42
C ALA A 278 -11.21 4.99 3.68
N HIS A 279 -10.31 5.94 3.92
CA HIS A 279 -10.30 7.25 3.24
C HIS A 279 -9.50 7.25 1.93
N LYS A 280 -8.40 6.50 1.85
CA LYS A 280 -7.57 6.35 0.65
C LYS A 280 -8.25 5.51 -0.41
N ALA A 281 -8.81 4.37 -0.04
CA ALA A 281 -9.38 3.40 -0.97
C ALA A 281 -10.37 4.00 -2.01
N PRO A 282 -11.33 4.86 -1.64
CA PRO A 282 -12.23 5.51 -2.59
C PRO A 282 -11.52 6.37 -3.64
N THR A 283 -10.36 6.96 -3.32
CA THR A 283 -9.63 7.80 -4.28
C THR A 283 -8.96 7.00 -5.39
N LEU A 284 -8.87 5.68 -5.24
CA LEU A 284 -8.33 4.79 -6.27
C LEU A 284 -9.40 4.36 -7.28
N THR A 285 -10.65 4.80 -7.09
CA THR A 285 -11.81 4.41 -7.91
C THR A 285 -12.27 5.57 -8.79
N ASN A 286 -12.64 5.30 -10.05
CA ASN A 286 -13.14 6.31 -11.00
C ASN A 286 -12.26 7.56 -11.11
N TYR A 287 -10.96 7.33 -11.27
CA TYR A 287 -9.94 8.35 -11.41
C TYR A 287 -10.04 9.08 -12.77
N HIS A 288 -10.18 10.41 -12.74
CA HIS A 288 -10.00 11.28 -13.91
C HIS A 288 -8.90 12.31 -13.65
N ASP A 289 -8.13 12.67 -14.70
CA ASP A 289 -7.05 13.64 -14.56
C ASP A 289 -7.55 14.95 -13.92
N SER A 290 -6.84 15.41 -12.88
CA SER A 290 -7.10 16.66 -12.15
C SER A 290 -8.37 16.70 -11.28
N ASP A 291 -8.94 15.54 -10.93
CA ASP A 291 -10.04 15.48 -9.95
C ASP A 291 -9.54 15.34 -8.50
N PHE A 292 -10.47 15.32 -7.54
CA PHE A 292 -10.17 15.12 -6.13
C PHE A 292 -9.40 13.82 -5.87
N ASN A 293 -9.70 12.77 -6.64
CA ASN A 293 -9.14 11.44 -6.47
C ASN A 293 -7.65 11.38 -6.88
N GLU A 294 -7.19 12.25 -7.80
CA GLU A 294 -5.75 12.45 -8.02
C GLU A 294 -5.10 13.39 -7.02
N ILE A 295 -5.71 14.54 -6.79
CA ILE A 295 -5.00 15.63 -6.12
C ILE A 295 -4.79 15.28 -4.64
N CYS A 296 -5.76 14.61 -4.03
CA CYS A 296 -5.73 14.26 -2.61
C CYS A 296 -4.55 13.34 -2.26
N PRO A 297 -4.33 12.18 -2.94
CA PRO A 297 -3.15 11.35 -2.70
C PRO A 297 -1.81 12.03 -2.97
N GLN A 298 -1.77 13.09 -3.77
CA GLN A 298 -0.55 13.81 -4.15
C GLN A 298 -0.27 15.04 -3.29
N TYR A 299 -1.13 15.35 -2.32
CA TYR A 299 -0.97 16.55 -1.49
C TYR A 299 0.40 16.53 -0.76
N GLY A 300 1.09 17.67 -0.81
CA GLY A 300 2.43 17.84 -0.22
C GLY A 300 3.62 17.31 -1.05
N HIS A 301 3.40 16.37 -1.99
CA HIS A 301 4.48 15.69 -2.71
C HIS A 301 5.35 16.62 -3.56
N ALA A 302 4.76 17.65 -4.19
CA ALA A 302 5.54 18.61 -4.98
C ALA A 302 6.62 19.33 -4.16
N ILE A 303 6.30 19.68 -2.91
CA ILE A 303 7.26 20.28 -1.98
C ILE A 303 8.18 19.22 -1.39
N GLY A 304 7.64 18.06 -1.01
CA GLY A 304 8.40 16.92 -0.48
C GLY A 304 9.52 16.50 -1.43
N HIS A 305 9.20 16.26 -2.70
CA HIS A 305 10.20 15.91 -3.71
C HIS A 305 11.26 16.99 -3.88
N ALA A 306 10.92 18.28 -3.83
CA ALA A 306 11.93 19.33 -3.90
C ALA A 306 12.92 19.24 -2.74
N VAL A 307 12.44 18.94 -1.52
CA VAL A 307 13.27 18.78 -0.31
C VAL A 307 14.11 17.49 -0.37
N GLU A 308 13.56 16.39 -0.87
CA GLU A 308 14.28 15.11 -1.04
C GLU A 308 15.45 15.19 -2.03
N HIS A 309 15.47 16.21 -2.90
CA HIS A 309 16.55 16.44 -3.88
C HIS A 309 17.59 17.49 -3.41
N LEU A 310 17.43 18.07 -2.21
CA LEU A 310 18.40 19.00 -1.60
C LEU A 310 19.54 18.25 -0.90
#